data_AF-A0A5P3VRN7-F1
#
_entry.id   AF-A0A5P3VRN7-F1
#
_cell.length_a   1.000
_cell.length_b   1.000
_cell.length_c   1.000
_cell.angle_alpha   90.00
_cell.angle_beta   90.00
_cell.angle_gamma   90.00
#
_symmetry.space_group_name_H-M   'P 1'
#
loop_
_entity.id
_entity.type
_entity.pdbx_description
1 polymer ?
#
loop_
_entity_poly.entity_id
_entity_poly.type
_entity_poly.pdbx_seq_one_letter_code
_entity_poly.pdbx_strand_id
1 'polypeptide(L)' 'MRGGLANPTGPGYPNQPIRIVVPYAPGGFNDTMARVIGKKLQNAMGQPVIADNRPGGGTT' A
#
# COMPACT_ATOMS: atom_id res chain seq x y z
N MET A 1 -14.03 26.91 32.01
CA MET A 1 -14.05 27.17 30.56
C MET A 1 -12.84 26.50 29.93
N ARG A 2 -13.07 25.73 28.84
CA ARG A 2 -12.09 25.14 27.89
C ARG A 2 -11.32 23.93 28.44
N GLY A 3 -11.49 22.68 27.99
CA GLY A 3 -12.01 22.17 26.72
C GLY A 3 -10.84 21.80 25.81
N GLY A 4 -10.58 20.48 25.69
CA GLY A 4 -9.96 19.87 24.51
C GLY A 4 -8.44 19.77 24.46
N LEU A 5 -7.88 18.75 25.12
CA LEU A 5 -6.65 18.12 24.62
C LEU A 5 -7.08 17.07 23.59
N ALA A 6 -7.37 17.53 22.37
CA ALA A 6 -7.66 16.65 21.26
C ALA A 6 -6.43 15.75 21.04
N ASN A 7 -6.58 14.46 21.38
CA ASN A 7 -5.72 13.41 20.88
C ASN A 7 -5.70 13.54 19.35
N PRO A 8 -4.55 13.45 18.66
CA PRO A 8 -4.52 13.48 17.21
C PRO A 8 -5.23 12.24 16.66
N THR A 9 -6.56 12.29 16.57
CA THR A 9 -7.35 11.34 15.79
C THR A 9 -7.23 11.74 14.33
N GLY A 10 -6.00 11.73 13.80
CA GLY A 10 -5.82 11.66 12.37
C GLY A 10 -6.58 10.43 11.87
N PRO A 11 -7.26 10.50 10.72
CA PRO A 11 -7.98 9.35 10.21
C PRO A 11 -7.00 8.17 10.12
N GLY A 12 -7.39 7.03 10.70
CA GLY A 12 -6.51 5.89 10.88
C GLY A 12 -5.90 5.47 9.55
N TYR A 13 -4.61 5.16 9.53
CA TYR A 13 -3.98 4.65 8.31
C TYR A 13 -4.69 3.35 7.88
N PRO A 14 -5.10 3.22 6.60
CA PRO A 14 -4.77 4.07 5.44
C PRO A 14 -5.90 5.03 5.05
N ASN A 15 -5.54 6.26 4.71
CA ASN A 15 -6.46 7.29 4.19
C ASN A 15 -6.47 7.39 2.66
N GLN A 16 -5.61 6.61 2.01
CA GLN A 16 -5.39 6.62 0.58
C GLN A 16 -5.05 5.20 0.09
N PRO A 17 -5.27 4.91 -1.21
CA PRO A 17 -4.86 3.65 -1.79
C PRO A 17 -3.37 3.36 -1.55
N ILE A 18 -3.08 2.11 -1.18
CA ILE A 18 -1.72 1.65 -0.92
C ILE A 18 -1.09 1.27 -2.27
N ARG A 19 0.15 1.72 -2.52
CA ARG A 19 0.90 1.34 -3.73
C ARG A 19 2.04 0.41 -3.36
N ILE A 20 2.06 -0.78 -3.94
CA ILE A 20 3.16 -1.74 -3.82
C ILE A 20 4.07 -1.51 -5.03
N VAL A 21 5.26 -0.95 -4.79
CA VAL A 21 6.25 -0.76 -5.85
C VAL A 21 6.99 -2.07 -6.09
N VAL A 22 6.90 -2.58 -7.32
CA VAL A 22 7.59 -3.80 -7.74
C VAL A 22 8.72 -3.41 -8.70
N PRO A 23 10.00 -3.55 -8.32
CA PRO A 23 11.14 -3.13 -9.14
C PRO A 23 11.47 -4.14 -10.26
N TYR A 24 10.44 -4.81 -10.78
CA TYR A 24 10.54 -5.85 -11.81
C TYR A 24 9.47 -5.66 -12.87
N ALA A 25 9.67 -6.29 -14.03
CA ALA A 25 8.68 -6.32 -15.09
C ALA A 25 7.34 -6.93 -14.60
N PRO A 26 6.19 -6.42 -15.08
CA PRO A 26 4.88 -7.00 -14.78
C PRO A 26 4.80 -8.45 -15.25
N GLY A 27 4.05 -9.29 -14.52
CA GLY A 27 3.91 -10.71 -14.84
C GLY A 27 5.05 -11.62 -14.35
N GLY A 28 6.12 -11.08 -13.76
CA GLY A 28 7.13 -11.87 -13.06
C GLY A 28 6.66 -12.33 -11.67
N PHE A 29 7.41 -13.24 -11.04
CA PHE A 29 7.12 -13.76 -9.70
C PHE A 29 6.84 -12.65 -8.66
N ASN A 30 7.62 -11.58 -8.69
CA ASN A 30 7.46 -10.44 -7.79
C ASN A 30 6.14 -9.68 -8.00
N ASP A 31 5.66 -9.56 -9.23
CA ASP A 31 4.35 -8.95 -9.52
C ASP A 31 3.20 -9.85 -9.02
N THR A 32 3.31 -11.16 -9.25
CA THR A 32 2.33 -12.12 -8.73
C THR A 32 2.26 -12.08 -7.20
N MET A 33 3.42 -12.07 -6.52
CA MET A 33 3.47 -11.96 -5.06
C MET A 33 2.88 -10.64 -4.56
N ALA A 34 3.20 -9.52 -5.22
CA ALA A 34 2.62 -8.22 -4.89
C ALA A 34 1.09 -8.21 -5.03
N ARG A 35 0.53 -8.87 -6.05
CA ARG A 35 -0.94 -9.00 -6.22
C ARG A 35 -1.59 -9.85 -5.14
N VAL A 36 -0.96 -10.97 -4.75
CA VAL A 36 -1.46 -11.85 -3.69
C VAL A 36 -1.45 -11.13 -2.34
N ILE A 37 -0.33 -10.47 -2.02
CA ILE A 37 -0.17 -9.68 -0.79
C ILE A 37 -1.13 -8.50 -0.79
N GLY A 38 -1.24 -7.80 -1.92
CA GLY A 38 -2.15 -6.67 -2.10
C GLY A 38 -3.61 -7.04 -1.87
N LYS A 39 -4.06 -8.20 -2.34
CA LYS A 39 -5.43 -8.68 -2.10
C LYS A 39 -5.70 -8.95 -0.60
N LYS A 40 -4.72 -9.49 0.13
CA LYS A 40 -4.84 -9.71 1.58
C LYS A 40 -4.86 -8.39 2.35
N LEU A 41 -3.98 -7.45 1.99
CA LEU A 41 -3.96 -6.10 2.56
C LEU A 41 -5.25 -5.34 2.29
N GLN A 42 -5.78 -5.44 1.07
CA GLN A 42 -7.06 -4.83 0.71
C GLN A 42 -8.20 -5.37 1.60
N ASN A 43 -8.25 -6.68 1.83
CA ASN A 43 -9.24 -7.28 2.72
C ASN A 43 -9.08 -6.85 4.19
N ALA A 44 -7.84 -6.74 4.67
CA ALA A 44 -7.55 -6.37 6.05
C ALA A 44 -7.77 -4.88 6.34
N MET A 45 -7.53 -4.02 5.35
CA MET A 45 -7.51 -2.57 5.53
C MET A 45 -8.70 -1.85 4.88
N GLY A 46 -9.49 -2.54 4.05
CA GLY A 46 -10.64 -1.97 3.35
C GLY A 46 -10.26 -0.94 2.28
N GLN A 47 -8.98 -0.71 2.04
CA GLN A 47 -8.46 0.26 1.09
C GLN A 47 -7.91 -0.42 -0.16
N PRO A 48 -8.05 0.19 -1.35
CA PRO A 48 -7.49 -0.35 -2.58
C PRO A 48 -5.97 -0.49 -2.49
N VAL A 49 -5.44 -1.62 -2.94
CA VAL A 49 -3.99 -1.84 -3.07
C VAL A 49 -3.64 -1.98 -4.54
N ILE A 50 -2.69 -1.17 -5.01
CA ILE A 50 -2.30 -1.06 -6.42
C ILE A 50 -0.85 -1.53 -6.56
N ALA A 51 -0.57 -2.47 -7.46
CA ALA A 51 0.80 -2.82 -7.82
C ALA A 51 1.31 -1.81 -8.87
N ASP A 52 2.40 -1.12 -8.55
CA ASP A 52 3.11 -0.17 -9.42
C ASP A 52 4.43 -0.83 -9.86
N ASN A 53 4.42 -1.41 -11.06
CA ASN A 53 5.61 -2.07 -11.62
C ASN A 53 6.55 -1.01 -12.20
N ARG A 54 7.70 -0.81 -11.57
CA ARG A 54 8.75 0.12 -12.00
C ARG A 54 10.03 -0.64 -12.35
N PRO A 55 10.12 -1.22 -13.56
CA PRO A 55 11.35 -1.86 -14.01
C PRO A 55 12.48 -0.82 -14.11
N GLY A 56 13.69 -1.18 -13.68
CA GLY A 56 14.87 -0.30 -13.67
C GLY A 56 15.33 0.17 -12.29
N GLY A 57 14.68 -0.28 -11.20
CA GLY A 57 15.00 0.12 -9.83
C GLY A 57 15.99 -0.77 -9.06
N GLY A 58 16.50 -1.88 -9.62
CA GLY A 58 17.33 -2.80 -8.83
C GLY A 58 17.86 -4.06 -9.52
N THR A 59 18.46 -3.93 -10.70
CA THR A 59 19.32 -5.00 -11.25
C THR A 59 20.61 -4.36 -11.80
N THR A 60 21.61 -4.21 -10.92
CA THR A 60 23.02 -4.40 -11.33
C THR A 60 23.33 -5.88 -11.31
#